data_AF-A0A7C6E2Y7-F1
#
_entry.id   AF-A0A7C6E2Y7-F1
#
_cell.length_a   1.000
_cell.length_b   1.000
_cell.length_c   1.000
_cell.angle_alpha   90.00
_cell.angle_beta   90.00
_cell.angle_gamma   90.00
#
_symmetry.space_group_name_H-M   'P 1'
#
loop_
_entity.id
_entity.type
_entity.pdbx_description
1 polymer ?
#
loop_
_entity_poly.entity_id
_entity_poly.type
_entity_poly.pdbx_seq_one_letter_code
_entity_poly.pdbx_strand_id
1 'polypeptide(L)'
;MEMLLTQEAEPGLKSQSGPWLPSEPPSSFELPLLPWEDVYWYVKRVDNRRLVRATDPAARRSYWHFIRASLLVLALLMAALLPGALERWAARRLAVAELRQKELAAERLELLREEAALTSPAQLDKWARKLHMVEPAPGQWQNLTPKSEEGVSARAGLPANHPIAR
;
A
#
# COMPACT_ATOMS: atom_id res chain seq x y z
N MET A 1 22.52 -86.12 -38.84
CA MET A 1 21.30 -86.04 -38.01
C MET A 1 21.75 -85.72 -36.59
N GLU A 2 22.39 -84.57 -36.38
CA GLU A 2 21.78 -83.23 -36.39
C GLU A 2 20.53 -83.20 -35.51
N MET A 3 20.72 -82.71 -34.29
CA MET A 3 20.36 -81.35 -33.85
C MET A 3 18.86 -81.29 -33.55
N LEU A 4 18.47 -81.70 -32.34
CA LEU A 4 18.22 -80.77 -31.22
C LEU A 4 17.29 -79.64 -31.66
N LEU A 5 16.00 -79.94 -31.45
CA LEU A 5 14.91 -78.99 -31.52
C LEU A 5 15.20 -77.83 -30.55
N THR A 6 15.20 -76.66 -31.15
CA THR A 6 15.11 -75.32 -30.61
C THR A 6 14.22 -75.23 -29.36
N GLN A 7 14.72 -74.63 -28.29
CA GLN A 7 13.88 -73.74 -27.49
C GLN A 7 14.73 -72.67 -26.80
N GLU A 8 14.70 -71.47 -27.39
CA GLU A 8 15.02 -70.19 -26.77
C GLU A 8 14.21 -70.04 -25.47
N ALA A 9 14.89 -69.82 -24.35
CA ALA A 9 14.28 -69.45 -23.09
C ALA A 9 15.03 -68.26 -22.49
N GLU A 10 14.48 -67.08 -22.74
CA GLU A 10 14.65 -65.81 -22.03
C GLU A 10 15.16 -65.98 -20.58
N PRO A 11 16.17 -65.23 -20.12
CA PRO A 11 16.50 -65.16 -18.71
C PRO A 11 15.45 -64.30 -18.00
N GLY A 12 14.31 -64.91 -17.70
CA GLY A 12 13.42 -64.42 -16.66
C GLY A 12 14.24 -64.27 -15.38
N LEU A 13 14.32 -63.05 -14.86
CA LEU A 13 14.86 -62.72 -13.54
C LEU A 13 14.13 -63.60 -12.51
N LYS A 14 14.68 -64.79 -12.24
CA LYS A 14 14.29 -65.60 -11.11
C LYS A 14 14.76 -64.84 -9.89
N SER A 15 13.84 -64.05 -9.33
CA SER A 15 13.90 -63.62 -7.94
C SER A 15 14.02 -64.90 -7.12
N GLN A 16 15.26 -65.29 -6.81
CA GLN A 16 15.55 -66.33 -5.83
C GLN A 16 15.22 -65.76 -4.46
N SER A 17 13.92 -65.61 -4.17
CA SER A 17 13.42 -65.66 -2.81
C SER A 17 13.38 -67.14 -2.46
N GLY A 18 14.50 -67.67 -2.00
CA GLY A 18 14.55 -69.01 -1.42
C GLY A 18 13.56 -69.08 -0.25
N PRO A 19 13.00 -70.27 0.04
CA PRO A 19 12.19 -70.46 1.23
C PRO A 19 13.07 -70.11 2.43
N TRP A 20 12.51 -69.38 3.40
CA TRP A 20 13.15 -69.17 4.70
C TRP A 20 13.50 -70.55 5.27
N LEU A 21 14.75 -70.98 5.09
CA LEU A 21 15.23 -72.22 5.66
C LEU A 21 15.15 -72.05 7.18
N PRO A 22 14.56 -73.00 7.93
CA PRO A 22 14.73 -73.01 9.36
C PRO A 22 16.23 -73.12 9.64
N SER A 23 16.77 -72.23 10.47
CA SER A 23 18.17 -72.28 10.89
C SER A 23 18.46 -73.66 11.49
N GLU A 24 19.54 -74.30 11.06
CA GLU A 24 20.05 -75.53 11.71
C GLU A 24 20.24 -75.26 13.22
N PRO A 25 20.02 -76.25 14.10
CA PRO A 25 20.25 -76.04 15.52
C PRO A 25 21.71 -75.65 15.75
N PRO A 26 21.99 -74.59 16.53
CA PRO A 26 23.34 -74.07 16.67
C PRO A 26 24.24 -75.16 17.25
N SER A 27 25.38 -75.39 16.60
CA SER A 27 26.42 -76.24 17.15
C SER A 27 26.96 -75.59 18.43
N SER A 28 27.34 -76.37 19.44
CA SER A 28 27.62 -75.92 20.82
C SER A 28 28.73 -74.86 21.00
N PHE A 29 29.30 -74.32 19.92
CA PHE A 29 30.35 -73.32 19.90
C PHE A 29 29.97 -72.03 19.15
N GLU A 30 28.72 -71.84 18.74
CA GLU A 30 28.28 -70.61 18.10
C GLU A 30 28.02 -69.50 19.13
N LEU A 31 28.75 -68.39 18.97
CA LEU A 31 28.56 -67.19 19.79
C LEU A 31 27.18 -66.59 19.47
N PRO A 32 26.44 -66.07 20.48
CA PRO A 32 25.21 -65.35 20.24
C PRO A 32 25.52 -64.12 19.38
N LEU A 33 24.76 -63.97 18.28
CA LEU A 33 24.84 -62.82 17.38
C LEU A 33 24.72 -61.53 18.18
N LEU A 34 25.60 -60.57 17.88
CA LEU A 34 25.55 -59.27 18.51
C LEU A 34 24.25 -58.56 18.11
N PRO A 35 23.71 -57.68 18.97
CA PRO A 35 22.57 -56.85 18.59
C PRO A 35 22.89 -56.15 17.26
N TRP A 36 21.98 -56.26 16.28
CA TRP A 36 22.06 -55.68 14.92
C TRP A 36 22.84 -56.46 13.85
N GLU A 37 23.37 -57.64 14.15
CA GLU A 37 24.14 -58.45 13.18
C GLU A 37 23.26 -59.11 12.09
N ASP A 38 21.94 -59.19 12.32
CA ASP A 38 20.97 -59.78 11.40
C ASP A 38 20.21 -58.76 10.53
N VAL A 39 20.56 -57.47 10.65
CA VAL A 39 19.78 -56.38 10.04
C VAL A 39 20.37 -55.96 8.70
N TYR A 40 19.93 -56.62 7.64
CA TYR A 40 20.29 -56.26 6.26
C TYR A 40 19.46 -55.08 5.74
N TRP A 41 20.14 -53.98 5.39
CA TRP A 41 19.49 -52.82 4.81
C TRP A 41 19.36 -52.98 3.29
N TYR A 42 18.16 -53.34 2.83
CA TYR A 42 17.86 -53.37 1.41
C TYR A 42 17.46 -51.97 0.91
N VAL A 43 18.38 -51.29 0.22
CA VAL A 43 18.08 -50.01 -0.45
C VAL A 43 17.52 -50.30 -1.84
N LYS A 44 16.19 -50.33 -1.94
CA LYS A 44 15.51 -50.41 -3.24
C LYS A 44 15.84 -49.16 -4.06
N ARG A 45 16.57 -49.33 -5.17
CA ARG A 45 16.82 -48.25 -6.13
C ARG A 45 15.53 -47.93 -6.90
N VAL A 46 14.80 -46.93 -6.44
CA VAL A 46 13.61 -46.43 -7.14
C VAL A 46 14.07 -45.49 -8.25
N ASP A 47 14.01 -45.95 -9.50
CA ASP A 47 14.27 -45.09 -10.66
C ASP A 47 12.99 -44.32 -11.05
N ASN A 48 12.95 -43.04 -10.68
CA ASN A 48 11.83 -42.14 -10.99
C ASN A 48 11.99 -41.42 -12.33
N ARG A 49 12.96 -41.78 -13.18
CA ARG A 49 13.23 -41.07 -14.44
C ARG A 49 12.07 -41.07 -15.45
N ARG A 50 11.14 -42.01 -15.34
CA ARG A 50 9.95 -42.12 -16.20
C ARG A 50 8.65 -41.71 -15.52
N LEU A 51 8.73 -41.14 -14.32
CA LEU A 51 7.56 -40.79 -13.54
C LEU A 51 7.00 -39.44 -14.01
N VAL A 52 6.14 -39.50 -15.03
CA VAL A 52 5.33 -38.36 -15.44
C VAL A 52 4.19 -38.22 -14.43
N ARG A 53 4.11 -37.07 -13.75
CA ARG A 53 2.99 -36.79 -12.84
C ARG A 53 1.69 -36.88 -13.63
N ALA A 54 0.80 -37.78 -13.22
CA ALA A 54 -0.58 -37.79 -13.70
C ALA A 54 -1.20 -36.45 -13.31
N THR A 55 -1.28 -35.54 -14.26
CA THR A 55 -1.82 -34.21 -14.03
C THR A 55 -3.32 -34.33 -14.14
N ASP A 56 -4.02 -34.52 -13.02
CA ASP A 56 -5.47 -34.50 -13.00
C ASP A 56 -5.96 -33.04 -13.16
N PRO A 57 -6.55 -32.66 -14.31
CA PRO A 57 -7.05 -31.31 -14.52
C PRO A 57 -8.26 -30.99 -13.64
N ALA A 58 -9.01 -32.00 -13.17
CA ALA A 58 -10.17 -31.79 -12.31
C ALA A 58 -9.74 -31.36 -10.90
N ALA A 59 -8.74 -32.04 -10.31
CA ALA A 59 -8.13 -31.62 -9.06
C ALA A 59 -7.62 -30.18 -9.13
N ARG A 60 -6.92 -29.81 -10.22
CA ARG A 60 -6.40 -28.45 -10.40
C ARG A 60 -7.52 -27.40 -10.41
N ARG A 61 -8.64 -27.67 -11.10
CA ARG A 61 -9.79 -26.76 -11.13
C ARG A 61 -10.42 -26.60 -9.74
N SER A 62 -10.57 -27.68 -8.98
CA SER A 62 -11.11 -27.65 -7.62
C SER A 62 -10.30 -26.73 -6.70
N TYR A 63 -8.96 -26.86 -6.68
CA TYR A 63 -8.10 -25.97 -5.89
C TYR A 63 -8.24 -24.49 -6.29
N TRP A 64 -8.38 -24.20 -7.57
CA TRP A 64 -8.63 -22.83 -8.04
C TRP A 64 -9.97 -22.27 -7.57
N HIS A 65 -11.01 -23.08 -7.49
CA HIS A 65 -12.31 -22.65 -6.96
C HIS A 65 -12.20 -22.30 -5.47
N PHE A 66 -11.51 -23.11 -4.66
CA PHE A 66 -11.27 -22.79 -3.25
C PHE A 66 -10.46 -21.51 -3.06
N ILE A 67 -9.38 -21.34 -3.82
CA ILE A 67 -8.53 -20.13 -3.75
C ILE A 67 -9.36 -18.89 -4.12
N ARG A 68 -10.13 -18.96 -5.21
CA ARG A 68 -10.98 -17.84 -5.64
C ARG A 68 -12.09 -17.54 -4.64
N ALA A 69 -12.75 -18.56 -4.10
CA ALA A 69 -13.77 -18.39 -3.08
C ALA A 69 -13.19 -17.72 -1.82
N SER A 70 -12.02 -18.18 -1.35
CA SER A 70 -11.34 -17.57 -0.21
C SER A 70 -10.96 -16.11 -0.46
N LEU A 71 -10.45 -15.79 -1.65
CA LEU A 71 -10.14 -14.41 -2.03
C LEU A 71 -11.38 -13.52 -2.10
N LEU A 72 -12.48 -14.05 -2.64
CA LEU A 72 -13.76 -13.34 -2.70
C LEU A 72 -14.31 -13.02 -1.31
N VAL A 73 -14.27 -13.99 -0.40
CA VAL A 73 -14.70 -13.79 0.99
C VAL A 73 -13.83 -12.75 1.68
N LEU A 74 -12.50 -12.83 1.51
CA LEU A 74 -11.58 -11.83 2.06
C LEU A 74 -11.84 -10.43 1.50
N ALA A 75 -12.04 -10.31 0.18
CA ALA A 75 -12.35 -9.05 -0.47
C ALA A 75 -13.68 -8.46 0.02
N LEU A 76 -14.71 -9.31 0.20
CA LEU A 76 -16.00 -8.88 0.73
C LEU A 76 -15.89 -8.41 2.18
N LEU A 77 -15.12 -9.12 3.01
CA LEU A 77 -14.85 -8.71 4.40
C LEU A 77 -14.13 -7.36 4.43
N MET A 78 -13.10 -7.17 3.60
CA MET A 78 -12.39 -5.90 3.48
C MET A 78 -13.33 -4.78 3.01
N ALA A 79 -14.14 -5.03 1.99
CA ALA A 79 -15.12 -4.06 1.49
C ALA A 79 -16.18 -3.68 2.54
N ALA A 80 -16.57 -4.60 3.41
CA ALA A 80 -17.49 -4.33 4.51
C ALA A 80 -16.85 -3.54 5.67
N LEU A 81 -15.57 -3.80 5.98
CA LEU A 81 -14.87 -3.19 7.11
C LEU A 81 -14.21 -1.85 6.78
N LEU A 82 -13.69 -1.68 5.55
CA LEU A 82 -13.01 -0.47 5.10
C LEU A 82 -13.84 0.83 5.26
N PRO A 83 -15.09 0.92 4.78
CA PRO A 83 -15.85 2.16 4.87
C PRO A 83 -16.01 2.60 6.33
N GLY A 84 -16.34 1.68 7.24
CA GLY A 84 -16.46 2.00 8.67
C GLY A 84 -15.15 2.46 9.32
N ALA A 85 -13.98 1.97 8.87
CA ALA A 85 -12.69 2.46 9.36
C ALA A 85 -12.35 3.86 8.80
N LEU A 86 -12.60 4.07 7.50
CA LEU A 86 -12.35 5.33 6.82
C LEU A 86 -13.27 6.45 7.32
N GLU A 87 -14.55 6.15 7.51
CA GLU A 87 -15.55 7.07 8.06
C GLU A 87 -15.17 7.51 9.47
N ARG A 88 -14.74 6.59 10.33
CA ARG A 88 -14.27 6.92 11.69
C ARG A 88 -13.04 7.81 11.68
N TRP A 89 -12.12 7.63 10.72
CA TRP A 89 -10.96 8.50 10.56
C TRP A 89 -11.33 9.89 10.00
N ALA A 90 -12.24 9.93 9.01
CA ALA A 90 -12.73 11.17 8.42
C ALA A 90 -13.54 12.01 9.42
N ALA A 91 -14.37 11.36 10.24
CA ALA A 91 -15.16 12.00 11.28
C ALA A 91 -14.30 12.76 12.30
N ARG A 92 -13.14 12.21 12.67
CA ARG A 92 -12.20 12.92 13.56
C ARG A 92 -11.63 14.17 12.90
N ARG A 93 -11.29 14.09 11.61
CA ARG A 93 -10.79 15.26 10.87
C ARG A 93 -11.85 16.35 10.74
N LEU A 94 -13.10 15.95 10.52
CA LEU A 94 -14.23 16.87 10.47
C LEU A 94 -14.47 17.54 11.83
N ALA A 95 -14.48 16.78 12.93
CA ALA A 95 -14.66 17.30 14.27
C ALA A 95 -13.57 18.31 14.69
N VAL A 96 -12.31 18.05 14.32
CA VAL A 96 -11.21 18.99 14.56
C VAL A 96 -11.35 20.25 13.70
N ALA A 97 -11.77 20.11 12.44
CA ALA A 97 -11.99 21.24 11.55
C ALA A 97 -13.14 22.15 12.04
N GLU A 98 -14.23 21.58 12.53
CA GLU A 98 -15.35 22.33 13.10
C GLU A 98 -14.96 23.10 14.35
N LEU A 99 -14.15 22.51 15.24
CA LEU A 99 -13.65 23.20 16.42
C LEU A 99 -12.81 24.42 16.03
N ARG A 100 -11.88 24.24 15.09
CA ARG A 100 -11.05 25.34 14.56
C ARG A 100 -11.88 26.44 13.92
N GLN A 101 -12.93 26.07 13.17
CA GLN A 101 -13.82 27.06 12.56
C GLN A 101 -14.55 27.90 13.63
N LYS A 102 -14.98 27.28 14.73
CA LYS A 102 -15.63 28.00 15.85
C LYS A 102 -14.66 28.92 16.57
N GLU A 103 -13.42 28.46 16.83
CA GLU A 103 -12.36 29.29 17.42
C GLU A 103 -12.10 30.54 16.56
N LEU A 104 -11.86 30.34 15.26
CA LEU A 104 -11.59 31.43 14.31
C LEU A 104 -12.79 32.38 14.17
N ALA A 105 -14.02 31.87 14.21
CA ALA A 105 -15.22 32.70 14.17
C ALA A 105 -15.34 33.59 15.42
N ALA A 106 -14.99 33.07 16.60
CA ALA A 106 -14.97 33.84 17.83
C ALA A 106 -13.90 34.94 17.79
N GLU A 107 -12.68 34.60 17.36
CA GLU A 107 -11.57 35.55 17.21
C GLU A 107 -11.92 36.65 16.19
N ARG A 108 -12.54 36.30 15.07
CA ARG A 108 -13.01 37.30 14.09
C ARG A 108 -14.02 38.27 14.70
N LEU A 109 -14.97 37.78 15.50
CA LEU A 109 -15.95 38.65 16.15
C LEU A 109 -15.30 39.58 17.18
N GLU A 110 -14.26 39.13 17.86
CA GLU A 110 -13.47 39.94 18.78
C GLU A 110 -12.71 41.04 18.03
N LEU A 111 -11.98 40.68 16.96
CA LEU A 111 -11.28 41.65 16.12
C LEU A 111 -12.22 42.71 15.51
N LEU A 112 -13.41 42.31 15.06
CA LEU A 112 -14.40 43.26 14.54
C LEU A 112 -14.91 44.23 15.62
N ARG A 113 -14.99 43.80 16.88
CA ARG A 113 -15.34 44.68 17.99
C ARG A 113 -14.22 45.68 18.28
N GLU A 114 -12.97 45.22 18.26
CA GLU A 114 -11.81 46.09 18.43
C GLU A 114 -11.69 47.11 17.29
N GLU A 115 -11.86 46.66 16.05
CA GLU A 115 -11.85 47.53 14.87
C GLU A 115 -12.97 48.57 14.95
N ALA A 116 -14.18 48.19 15.35
CA ALA A 116 -15.28 49.13 15.54
C ALA A 116 -15.01 50.13 16.67
N ALA A 117 -14.35 49.71 17.75
CA ALA A 117 -13.95 50.60 18.84
C ALA A 117 -12.90 51.63 18.37
N LEU A 118 -11.91 51.19 17.59
CA LEU A 118 -10.84 52.03 17.03
C LEU A 118 -11.35 52.98 15.93
N THR A 119 -12.26 52.49 15.08
CA THR A 119 -12.82 53.23 13.93
C THR A 119 -14.08 54.02 14.33
N SER A 120 -14.41 54.08 15.62
CA SER A 120 -15.54 54.90 16.08
C SER A 120 -15.31 56.37 15.72
N PRO A 121 -16.35 57.10 15.26
CA PRO A 121 -16.20 58.48 14.80
C PRO A 121 -15.60 59.39 15.87
N ALA A 122 -15.96 59.16 17.13
CA ALA A 122 -15.39 59.89 18.27
C ALA A 122 -13.88 59.63 18.49
N GLN A 123 -13.36 58.45 18.13
CA GLN A 123 -11.92 58.19 18.12
C GLN A 123 -11.25 58.81 16.90
N LEU A 124 -11.86 58.67 15.72
CA LEU A 124 -11.34 59.28 14.49
C LEU A 124 -11.18 60.80 14.65
N ASP A 125 -12.13 61.49 15.29
CA ASP A 125 -12.03 62.93 15.60
C ASP A 125 -10.84 63.26 16.51
N LYS A 126 -10.55 62.40 17.51
CA LYS A 126 -9.38 62.58 18.38
C LYS A 126 -8.08 62.42 17.61
N TRP A 127 -8.00 61.40 16.75
CA TRP A 127 -6.84 61.17 15.89
C TRP A 127 -6.67 62.28 14.85
N ALA A 128 -7.75 62.75 14.24
CA ALA A 128 -7.76 63.86 13.29
C ALA A 128 -7.22 65.14 13.92
N ARG A 129 -7.64 65.46 15.15
CA ARG A 129 -7.11 66.62 15.90
C ARG A 129 -5.63 66.46 16.23
N LYS A 130 -5.19 65.25 16.62
CA LYS A 130 -3.78 64.96 16.95
C LYS A 130 -2.87 65.02 15.73
N LEU A 131 -3.36 64.59 14.57
CA LEU A 131 -2.63 64.58 13.30
C LEU A 131 -2.79 65.88 12.50
N HIS A 132 -3.48 66.88 13.04
CA HIS A 132 -3.85 68.12 12.34
C HIS A 132 -4.63 67.88 11.02
N MET A 133 -5.29 66.72 10.89
CA MET A 133 -6.20 66.37 9.80
C MET A 133 -7.63 66.83 10.12
N VAL A 134 -7.77 68.06 10.60
CA VAL A 134 -9.08 68.66 10.86
C VAL A 134 -9.66 69.11 9.52
N GLU A 135 -10.98 68.95 9.36
CA GLU A 135 -11.67 69.35 8.14
C GLU A 135 -11.34 70.80 7.78
N PRO A 136 -10.76 71.06 6.60
CA PRO A 136 -10.36 72.39 6.20
C PRO A 136 -11.58 73.31 6.14
N ALA A 137 -11.39 74.57 6.53
CA ALA A 137 -12.45 75.57 6.41
C ALA A 137 -12.91 75.67 4.92
N PRO A 138 -14.21 75.93 4.67
CA PRO A 138 -14.76 75.97 3.32
C PRO A 138 -14.00 76.99 2.46
N GLY A 139 -13.18 76.50 1.53
CA GLY A 139 -12.33 77.31 0.63
C GLY A 139 -10.82 76.96 0.62
N GLN A 140 -10.34 76.06 1.49
CA GLN A 140 -8.90 75.73 1.60
C GLN A 140 -8.45 74.51 0.75
N TRP A 141 -9.33 73.94 -0.07
CA TRP A 141 -8.97 72.86 -0.99
C TRP A 141 -8.30 73.46 -2.24
N GLN A 142 -7.01 73.23 -2.39
CA GLN A 142 -6.27 73.62 -3.59
C GLN A 142 -6.23 72.42 -4.54
N ASN A 143 -7.07 72.44 -5.58
CA ASN A 143 -6.96 71.47 -6.67
C ASN A 143 -5.59 71.68 -7.33
N LEU A 144 -4.68 70.73 -7.14
CA LEU A 144 -3.44 70.66 -7.91
C LEU A 144 -3.83 70.35 -9.35
N THR A 145 -3.92 71.39 -10.17
CA THR A 145 -3.97 71.21 -11.62
C THR A 145 -2.72 70.43 -12.03
N PRO A 146 -2.86 69.36 -12.85
CA PRO A 146 -1.69 68.62 -13.30
C PRO A 146 -0.77 69.58 -14.01
N LYS A 147 0.41 69.82 -13.42
CA LYS A 147 1.50 70.54 -14.08
C LYS A 147 1.80 69.76 -15.36
N SER A 148 1.73 70.46 -16.49
CA SER A 148 1.89 69.93 -17.86
C SER A 148 2.85 68.74 -17.95
N GLU A 149 2.44 67.73 -18.69
CA GLU A 149 3.06 66.39 -18.82
C GLU A 149 4.54 66.36 -19.24
N GLU A 150 5.17 67.51 -19.46
CA GLU A 150 6.55 67.66 -19.90
C GLU A 150 7.56 67.23 -18.82
N GLY A 151 7.20 67.28 -17.53
CA GLY A 151 8.13 66.99 -16.42
C GLY A 151 8.11 65.56 -15.87
N VAL A 152 7.07 64.77 -16.13
CA VAL A 152 6.88 63.45 -15.48
C VAL A 152 7.28 62.27 -16.38
N SER A 153 7.29 62.47 -17.71
CA SER A 153 7.70 61.42 -18.65
C SER A 153 9.22 61.15 -18.68
N ALA A 154 10.04 62.08 -18.19
CA ALA A 154 11.51 61.94 -18.24
C ALA A 154 12.11 61.00 -17.17
N ARG A 155 11.34 60.52 -16.19
CA ARG A 155 11.86 59.70 -15.07
C ARG A 155 11.31 58.29 -14.99
N ALA A 156 10.28 57.96 -15.76
CA ALA A 156 9.74 56.60 -15.85
C ALA A 156 10.29 55.90 -17.09
N GLY A 157 11.51 55.37 -16.99
CA GLY A 157 12.01 54.35 -17.93
C GLY A 157 11.24 53.05 -17.73
N LEU A 158 10.01 52.98 -18.25
CA LEU A 158 9.22 51.75 -18.35
C LEU A 158 9.25 51.32 -19.83
N PRO A 159 9.86 50.17 -20.17
CA PRO A 159 9.86 49.68 -21.55
C PRO A 159 8.43 49.34 -22.00
N ALA A 160 8.12 49.76 -23.21
CA ALA A 160 6.84 49.55 -23.86
C ALA A 160 6.45 48.06 -23.92
N ASN A 161 5.32 47.75 -23.30
CA ASN A 161 4.29 46.79 -23.66
C ASN A 161 4.65 45.74 -24.75
N HIS A 162 4.79 44.47 -24.34
CA HIS A 162 4.80 43.33 -25.26
C HIS A 162 3.35 42.97 -25.64
N PRO A 163 3.01 42.78 -26.93
CA PRO A 163 1.66 42.34 -27.31
C PRO A 163 1.42 40.91 -26.84
N ILE A 164 0.32 40.69 -26.12
CA ILE A 164 -0.18 39.35 -25.78
C ILE A 164 -0.77 38.74 -27.05
N ALA A 165 -0.11 37.71 -27.58
CA ALA A 165 -0.66 36.88 -28.64
C ALA A 165 -1.82 36.03 -28.09
N ARG A 166 -2.90 35.95 -28.87
CA ARG A 166 -4.08 35.10 -28.65
C ARG A 166 -3.76 33.62 -28.78
#